data_AF-X8DF23-F1
#
_entry.id   AF-X8DF23-F1
#
_cell.length_a   1.000
_cell.length_b   1.000
_cell.length_c   1.000
_cell.angle_alpha   90.00
_cell.angle_beta   90.00
_cell.angle_gamma   90.00
#
_symmetry.space_group_name_H-M   'P 1'
#
loop_
_entity.id
_entity.type
_entity.pdbx_description
1 polymer ?
#
loop_
_entity_poly.entity_id
_entity_poly.type
_entity_poly.pdbx_seq_one_letter_code
_entity_poly.pdbx_strand_id
1 'polypeptide(L)'
;MFGEIAKHIERRRSEGLGDDLFSDILRARLTEALDDTQITMYAFLMMLGGMDTTSGFTGNVLLRLCQDPLLRRQLIADPELIKKAPTSCCGCTHRRWPGRTVSATRSSMASRCVPAIGPS
;
A
#
# COMPACT_ATOMS: atom_id res chain seq x y z
N MET A 1 5.80 -6.02 -18.27
CA MET A 1 5.31 -5.19 -17.15
C MET A 1 6.30 -4.06 -16.82
N PHE A 2 7.51 -4.35 -16.34
CA PHE A 2 8.53 -3.32 -16.06
C PHE A 2 8.88 -2.43 -17.27
N GLY A 3 8.99 -3.01 -18.47
CA GLY A 3 9.24 -2.24 -19.69
C GLY A 3 8.13 -1.25 -20.08
N GLU A 4 6.88 -1.52 -19.73
CA GLU A 4 5.77 -0.59 -19.98
C GLU A 4 5.76 0.55 -18.95
N ILE A 5 6.09 0.25 -17.69
CA ILE A 5 6.26 1.26 -16.64
C ILE A 5 7.38 2.24 -17.03
N ALA A 6 8.52 1.72 -17.48
CA ALA A 6 9.65 2.54 -17.93
C ALA A 6 9.29 3.44 -19.12
N LYS A 7 8.59 2.91 -20.14
CA LYS A 7 8.09 3.73 -21.27
C LYS A 7 7.16 4.86 -20.81
N HIS A 8 6.26 4.57 -19.88
CA HIS A 8 5.34 5.55 -19.35
C HIS A 8 6.02 6.61 -18.47
N ILE A 9 7.11 6.27 -17.80
CA ILE A 9 7.95 7.23 -17.07
C ILE A 9 8.70 8.13 -18.05
N GLU A 10 9.33 7.54 -19.07
CA GLU A 10 10.10 8.29 -20.06
C GLU A 10 9.22 9.26 -20.85
N ARG A 11 8.03 8.81 -21.24
CA ARG A 11 7.03 9.68 -21.89
C ARG A 11 6.64 10.88 -21.02
N ARG A 12 6.49 10.70 -19.70
CA ARG A 12 6.17 11.82 -18.78
C ARG A 12 7.34 12.79 -18.65
N ARG A 13 8.59 12.31 -18.77
CA ARG A 13 9.76 13.19 -18.78
C ARG A 13 9.83 14.02 -20.06
N SER A 14 9.49 13.44 -21.21
CA SER A 14 9.55 14.15 -22.50
C SER A 14 8.36 15.07 -22.77
N GLU A 15 7.15 14.68 -22.37
CA GLU A 15 5.91 15.45 -22.58
C GLU A 15 5.65 16.50 -21.49
N GLY A 16 6.36 16.40 -20.36
CA GLY A 16 6.24 17.30 -19.22
C GLY A 16 5.53 16.64 -18.03
N LEU A 17 6.06 16.91 -16.84
CA LEU A 17 5.54 16.38 -15.57
C LEU A 17 4.18 17.04 -15.26
N GLY A 18 3.14 16.23 -15.07
CA GLY A 18 1.77 16.66 -14.74
C GLY A 18 1.51 16.76 -13.23
N ASP A 19 0.24 16.88 -12.83
CA ASP A 19 -0.19 16.87 -11.42
C ASP A 19 -0.65 15.46 -11.00
N ASP A 20 0.26 14.49 -11.15
CA ASP A 20 0.00 13.08 -10.83
C ASP A 20 1.07 12.52 -9.90
N LEU A 21 0.70 11.46 -9.17
CA LEU A 21 1.57 10.83 -8.18
C LEU A 21 2.94 10.42 -8.74
N PHE A 22 3.03 9.98 -9.99
CA PHE A 22 4.31 9.62 -10.60
C PHE A 22 5.12 10.85 -10.97
N SER A 23 4.48 11.92 -11.44
CA SER A 23 5.13 13.20 -11.65
C SER A 23 5.69 13.78 -10.34
N ASP A 24 4.99 13.60 -9.21
CA ASP A 24 5.50 14.02 -7.90
C ASP A 24 6.68 13.17 -7.40
N ILE A 25 6.63 11.85 -7.61
CA ILE A 25 7.77 10.96 -7.33
C ILE A 25 8.98 11.33 -8.20
N LEU A 26 8.75 11.71 -9.46
CA LEU A 26 9.80 12.15 -10.39
C LEU A 26 10.39 13.52 -10.02
N ARG A 27 9.61 14.40 -9.39
CA ARG A 27 10.08 15.69 -8.84
C ARG A 27 10.79 15.53 -7.50
N ALA A 28 10.47 14.48 -6.75
CA ALA A 28 11.02 14.26 -5.43
C ALA A 28 12.55 14.10 -5.49
N ARG A 29 13.25 14.95 -4.74
CA ARG A 29 14.68 14.80 -4.44
C ARG A 29 14.83 14.58 -2.94
N LEU A 30 15.47 13.48 -2.55
CA LEU A 30 15.84 13.23 -1.16
C LEU A 30 17.20 13.90 -0.88
N THR A 31 18.24 13.42 -1.56
CA THR A 31 19.60 13.97 -1.57
C THR A 31 20.08 14.15 -3.01
N GLU A 32 19.83 13.15 -3.85
CA GLU A 32 20.02 13.17 -5.30
C GLU A 32 18.70 12.84 -6.02
N ALA A 33 18.68 13.05 -7.33
CA ALA A 33 17.54 12.61 -8.14
C ALA A 33 17.49 11.08 -8.15
N LEU A 34 16.29 10.50 -8.04
CA LEU A 34 16.14 9.04 -8.08
C LEU A 34 16.56 8.49 -9.45
N ASP A 35 17.29 7.38 -9.42
CA ASP A 35 17.64 6.64 -10.64
C ASP A 35 16.39 5.96 -11.25
N ASP A 36 16.44 5.71 -12.57
CA ASP A 36 15.33 5.12 -13.33
C ASP A 36 14.94 3.74 -12.82
N THR A 37 15.94 2.99 -12.32
CA THR A 37 15.72 1.69 -11.67
C THR A 37 14.92 1.85 -10.38
N GLN A 38 15.27 2.87 -9.57
CA GLN A 38 14.59 3.15 -8.30
C GLN A 38 13.15 3.60 -8.56
N ILE A 39 12.93 4.50 -9.50
CA ILE A 39 11.59 5.00 -9.86
C ILE A 39 10.71 3.84 -10.35
N THR A 40 11.25 2.98 -11.23
CA THR A 40 10.53 1.82 -11.74
C THR A 40 10.18 0.84 -10.63
N MET A 41 11.09 0.62 -9.67
CA MET A 41 10.86 -0.26 -8.53
C MET A 41 9.82 0.32 -7.56
N TYR A 42 9.84 1.63 -7.31
CA TYR A 42 8.79 2.33 -6.56
C TYR A 42 7.43 2.22 -7.23
N ALA A 43 7.37 2.43 -8.55
CA ALA A 43 6.13 2.29 -9.30
C ALA A 43 5.56 0.88 -9.22
N PHE A 44 6.42 -0.13 -9.31
CA PHE A 44 6.03 -1.52 -9.16
C PHE A 44 5.53 -1.83 -7.73
N LEU A 45 6.22 -1.35 -6.69
CA LEU A 45 5.80 -1.49 -5.30
C LEU A 45 4.45 -0.84 -5.03
N MET A 46 4.19 0.35 -5.58
CA MET A 46 2.91 1.04 -5.45
C MET A 46 1.78 0.29 -6.14
N MET A 47 2.04 -0.27 -7.34
CA MET A 47 1.09 -1.12 -8.04
C MET A 47 0.76 -2.38 -7.24
N LEU A 48 1.78 -3.13 -6.81
CA LEU A 48 1.59 -4.38 -6.05
C LEU A 48 0.94 -4.12 -4.68
N GLY A 49 1.40 -3.09 -3.99
CA GLY A 49 0.88 -2.66 -2.70
C GLY A 49 -0.58 -2.22 -2.76
N GLY A 50 -0.98 -1.52 -3.83
CA GLY A 50 -2.36 -1.07 -4.02
C GLY A 50 -3.31 -2.16 -4.46
N MET A 51 -2.91 -3.02 -5.41
CA MET A 51 -3.82 -3.99 -6.03
C MET A 51 -4.26 -5.09 -5.05
N ASP A 52 -3.35 -5.74 -4.34
CA ASP A 52 -3.69 -6.87 -3.47
C ASP A 52 -4.40 -6.43 -2.17
N THR A 53 -4.02 -5.27 -1.63
CA THR A 53 -4.60 -4.77 -0.38
C THR A 53 -5.97 -4.14 -0.60
N THR A 54 -6.14 -3.34 -1.66
CA THR A 54 -7.41 -2.66 -1.95
C THR A 54 -8.46 -3.63 -2.46
N SER A 55 -8.09 -4.61 -3.30
CA SER A 55 -9.04 -5.63 -3.77
C SER A 55 -9.52 -6.51 -2.62
N GLY A 56 -8.61 -6.94 -1.73
CA GLY A 56 -8.94 -7.73 -0.55
C GLY A 56 -9.80 -6.96 0.46
N PHE A 57 -9.53 -5.66 0.66
CA PHE A 57 -10.33 -4.80 1.51
C PHE A 57 -11.73 -4.58 0.93
N THR A 58 -11.82 -4.12 -0.32
CA THR A 58 -13.09 -3.83 -1.00
C THR A 58 -13.97 -5.07 -1.11
N GLY A 59 -13.38 -6.23 -1.41
CA GLY A 59 -14.10 -7.50 -1.44
C GLY A 59 -14.69 -7.89 -0.09
N ASN A 60 -13.96 -7.67 1.00
CA ASN A 60 -14.47 -7.94 2.35
C ASN A 60 -15.57 -6.98 2.77
N VAL A 61 -15.45 -5.69 2.44
CA VAL A 61 -16.53 -4.71 2.67
C VAL A 61 -17.79 -5.12 1.93
N LEU A 62 -17.67 -5.47 0.64
CA LEU A 62 -18.80 -5.89 -0.18
C LEU A 62 -19.43 -7.18 0.34
N LEU A 63 -18.62 -8.17 0.74
CA LEU A 63 -19.11 -9.42 1.32
C LEU A 63 -19.93 -9.15 2.61
N ARG A 64 -19.45 -8.25 3.47
CA ARG A 64 -20.17 -7.86 4.69
C ARG A 64 -21.50 -7.17 4.38
N LEU A 65 -21.55 -6.30 3.37
CA LEU A 65 -22.78 -5.66 2.93
C LEU A 65 -23.79 -6.63 2.29
N CYS A 66 -23.30 -7.70 1.67
CA CYS A 66 -24.15 -8.77 1.14
C CYS A 66 -24.70 -9.69 2.24
N GLN A 67 -23.92 -9.96 3.28
CA GLN A 67 -24.31 -10.81 4.41
C GLN A 67 -25.24 -10.10 5.40
N ASP A 68 -25.19 -8.78 5.49
CA ASP A 68 -26.01 -7.97 6.41
C ASP A 68 -26.86 -6.93 5.64
N PRO A 69 -28.08 -7.31 5.20
CA PRO A 69 -28.98 -6.42 4.47
C PRO A 69 -29.47 -5.23 5.29
N LEU A 70 -29.51 -5.34 6.62
CA LEU A 70 -29.92 -4.26 7.52
C LEU A 70 -28.84 -3.18 7.57
N LEU A 71 -27.57 -3.57 7.71
CA LEU A 71 -26.42 -2.67 7.61
C LEU A 71 -26.39 -1.95 6.25
N ARG A 72 -26.63 -2.68 5.16
CA ARG A 72 -26.73 -2.08 3.82
C ARG A 72 -27.84 -1.02 3.74
N ARG A 73 -29.03 -1.28 4.30
CA ARG A 73 -30.14 -0.30 4.31
C ARG A 73 -29.80 0.93 5.15
N GLN A 74 -29.14 0.75 6.30
CA GLN A 74 -28.71 1.86 7.15
C GLN A 74 -27.68 2.75 6.44
N LEU A 75 -26.70 2.17 5.76
CA LEU A 75 -25.69 2.92 5.00
C LEU A 75 -26.26 3.65 3.78
N ILE A 76 -27.32 3.10 3.15
CA ILE A 76 -28.06 3.78 2.07
C ILE A 76 -28.88 4.95 2.64
N ALA A 77 -29.49 4.77 3.82
CA ALA A 77 -30.32 5.79 4.44
C ALA A 77 -29.51 6.95 5.04
N ASP A 78 -28.31 6.68 5.55
CA ASP A 78 -27.40 7.69 6.09
C ASP A 78 -25.96 7.51 5.57
N PRO A 79 -25.58 8.22 4.49
CA PRO A 79 -24.23 8.17 3.92
C PRO A 79 -23.13 8.72 4.84
N GLU A 80 -23.47 9.53 5.85
CA GLU A 80 -22.47 10.05 6.80
C GLU A 80 -21.90 8.94 7.70
N LEU A 81 -22.60 7.80 7.81
CA LEU A 81 -22.10 6.61 8.49
C LEU A 81 -20.90 5.98 7.76
N ILE A 82 -20.78 6.14 6.43
CA ILE A 82 -19.65 5.61 5.65
C ILE A 82 -18.33 6.25 6.12
N LYS A 83 -18.36 7.55 6.45
CA LYS A 83 -17.20 8.29 6.96
C LYS A 83 -16.82 7.85 8.39
N LYS A 84 -17.79 7.36 9.17
CA LYS A 84 -17.61 6.88 10.56
C LYS A 84 -17.33 5.38 10.68
N ALA A 85 -17.55 4.61 9.62
CA ALA A 85 -17.36 3.16 9.59
C ALA A 85 -15.91 2.63 9.39
N PRO A 86 -14.84 3.40 9.11
CA PRO A 86 -13.57 2.78 8.69
C PRO A 86 -12.95 1.93 9.81
N THR A 87 -13.15 2.27 11.08
CA THR A 87 -12.54 1.53 12.20
C THR A 87 -13.18 0.17 12.44
N SER A 88 -14.49 0.03 12.30
CA SER A 88 -15.19 -1.25 12.50
C SER A 88 -15.01 -2.21 11.31
N CYS A 89 -14.89 -1.67 10.09
CA CYS A 89 -14.59 -2.48 8.91
C CYS A 89 -13.12 -2.95 8.89
N CYS A 90 -12.18 -2.07 9.22
CA CYS A 90 -10.75 -2.43 9.31
C CYS A 90 -10.45 -3.41 10.45
N GLY A 91 -11.26 -3.44 11.52
CA GLY A 91 -11.12 -4.41 12.62
C GLY A 91 -11.47 -5.85 12.25
N CYS A 92 -12.28 -6.06 11.20
CA CYS A 92 -12.79 -7.39 10.83
C CYS A 92 -12.05 -8.03 9.65
N THR A 93 -11.17 -7.33 8.95
CA THR A 93 -10.39 -7.90 7.84
C THR A 93 -9.15 -8.62 8.38
N HIS A 94 -9.34 -9.86 8.83
CA HIS A 94 -8.25 -10.81 9.07
C HIS A 94 -7.64 -11.22 7.71
N ARG A 95 -6.89 -10.31 7.06
CA ARG A 95 -6.04 -10.68 5.94
C ARG A 95 -4.60 -10.47 6.37
N ARG A 96 -3.92 -11.61 6.53
CA ARG A 96 -2.49 -11.85 6.70
C ARG A 96 -1.66 -10.56 6.67
N TRP A 97 -1.37 -10.05 7.85
CA TRP A 97 -0.16 -9.26 8.07
C TRP A 97 1.01 -10.12 7.58
N PRO A 98 1.84 -9.71 6.59
CA PRO A 98 3.09 -10.41 6.35
C PRO A 98 3.84 -10.41 7.68
N GLY A 99 4.36 -11.57 8.08
CA GLY A 99 5.20 -11.65 9.27
C GLY A 99 6.22 -10.53 9.20
N ARG A 100 6.26 -9.68 10.21
CA ARG A 100 7.18 -8.55 10.25
C ARG A 100 8.55 -9.13 10.55
N THR A 101 9.31 -9.51 9.54
CA THR A 101 10.68 -9.97 9.73
C THR A 101 11.53 -8.75 10.02
N VAL A 102 11.79 -8.52 11.30
CA VAL A 102 12.73 -7.50 11.75
C VAL A 102 14.06 -8.19 11.98
N SER A 103 15.03 -7.94 11.12
CA SER A 103 16.40 -8.39 11.34
C SER A 103 17.00 -7.57 12.47
N ALA A 104 17.17 -8.19 13.64
CA ALA A 104 17.76 -7.53 14.79
C ALA A 104 19.25 -7.25 14.52
N THR A 105 19.60 -5.98 14.24
CA THR A 105 21.00 -5.53 14.11
C THR A 105 21.67 -5.31 15.47
N ARG A 106 20.89 -5.34 16.57
CA ARG A 106 21.38 -5.33 17.96
C ARG A 106 20.48 -6.22 18.82
N SER A 107 21.07 -7.01 19.72
CA SER A 107 20.36 -7.91 20.62
C SER A 107 19.64 -7.12 21.72
N SER A 108 18.43 -6.62 21.43
CA SER A 108 17.50 -6.14 22.46
C SER A 108 16.11 -5.90 21.87
N MET A 109 15.19 -6.81 22.14
CA MET A 109 13.74 -6.57 22.09
C MET A 109 13.13 -7.16 23.37
N ALA A 110 12.49 -6.30 24.18
CA ALA A 110 11.65 -6.63 25.33
C ALA A 110 12.05 -7.89 26.12
N SER A 111 13.18 -7.80 26.83
CA SER A 111 13.70 -8.83 27.77
C SER A 111 13.96 -10.23 27.20
N ARG A 112 13.98 -10.39 25.87
CA ARG A 112 14.46 -11.62 25.21
C ARG A 112 15.64 -11.27 24.30
N CYS A 113 16.79 -11.85 24.57
CA CYS A 113 17.93 -11.81 23.64
C CYS A 113 17.57 -12.61 22.39
N VAL A 114 17.46 -11.91 21.25
CA VAL A 114 17.37 -12.54 19.93
C VAL A 114 18.79 -12.54 19.35
N PRO A 115 19.38 -13.72 19.04
CA PRO A 115 20.72 -13.77 18.49
C PRO A 115 20.76 -13.03 17.14
N ALA A 116 21.76 -12.19 16.95
CA ALA A 116 22.02 -11.55 15.67
C ALA A 116 22.41 -12.64 14.65
N ILE A 117 21.80 -12.62 13.48
CA ILE A 117 22.13 -13.54 12.39
C ILE A 117 23.44 -13.02 11.77
N GLY A 118 24.57 -13.65 12.12
CA GLY A 118 25.88 -13.34 11.55
C GLY A 118 26.03 -13.86 10.12
N PRO A 119 26.91 -13.28 9.29
CA PRO A 119 27.15 -13.74 7.93
C PRO A 119 27.87 -15.09 7.92
N SER A 120 27.39 -15.99 7.06
CA SER A 120 28.01 -17.28 6.72
C SER A 120 29.36 -17.11 6.02
#